data_AF-A0A962X1N3-F1
#
_entry.id   AF-A0A962X1N3-F1
#
_cell.length_a   1.000
_cell.length_b   1.000
_cell.length_c   1.000
_cell.angle_alpha   90.00
_cell.angle_beta   90.00
_cell.angle_gamma   90.00
#
_symmetry.space_group_name_H-M   'P 1'
#
loop_
_entity.id
_entity.type
_entity.pdbx_description
1 polymer ?
#
loop_
_entity_poly.entity_id
_entity_poly.type
_entity_poly.pdbx_seq_one_letter_code
_entity_poly.pdbx_strand_id
1 'polypeptide(L)'
;MSNNESQKYFDLHTSGIGYLNRIREVMPKEGTPFLSVTIAALRGSVDNAQYTHFECRVSGKQAQDIVRQLMPAVEGNLKVLIGFTLSDLFAESFTFKNGP
;
A
#
# COMPACT_ATOMS: atom_id res chain seq x y z
N MET A 1 -13.61 -17.82 32.59
CA MET A 1 -13.13 -16.47 32.26
C MET A 1 -12.12 -16.65 31.14
N SER A 2 -12.47 -16.28 29.91
CA SER A 2 -11.54 -16.37 28.79
C SER A 2 -10.51 -15.26 28.97
N ASN A 3 -9.24 -15.61 29.17
CA ASN A 3 -8.13 -14.65 29.18
C ASN A 3 -8.05 -13.99 27.79
N ASN A 4 -8.75 -12.86 27.62
CA ASN A 4 -8.47 -11.90 26.56
C ASN A 4 -7.23 -11.11 26.96
N GLU A 5 -6.08 -11.78 27.01
CA GLU A 5 -4.81 -11.06 26.88
C GLU A 5 -4.76 -10.59 25.42
N SER A 6 -5.17 -9.35 25.19
CA SER A 6 -4.91 -8.67 23.93
C SER A 6 -3.40 -8.71 23.69
N GLN A 7 -2.94 -9.52 22.73
CA GLN A 7 -1.53 -9.52 22.36
C GLN A 7 -1.14 -8.09 22.01
N LYS A 8 -0.17 -7.56 22.75
CA LYS A 8 0.35 -6.21 22.55
C LYS A 8 1.49 -6.30 21.56
N TYR A 9 1.30 -5.64 20.41
CA TYR A 9 2.32 -5.50 19.39
C TYR A 9 2.81 -4.04 19.37
N PHE A 10 4.04 -3.83 18.89
CA PHE A 10 4.49 -2.49 18.52
C PHE A 10 4.05 -2.20 17.09
N ASP A 11 3.39 -1.08 16.89
CA ASP A 11 2.99 -0.64 15.55
C ASP A 11 4.12 0.16 14.91
N LEU A 12 4.47 -0.18 13.67
CA LEU A 12 5.33 0.64 12.83
C LEU A 12 4.49 1.30 11.74
N HIS A 13 4.22 2.60 11.89
CA HIS A 13 3.41 3.36 10.93
C HIS A 13 4.24 4.41 10.19
N THR A 14 4.04 4.50 8.88
CA THR A 14 4.52 5.60 8.04
C THR A 14 3.32 6.27 7.38
N SER A 15 3.20 7.59 7.50
CA SER A 15 2.17 8.35 6.79
C SER A 15 2.79 9.27 5.74
N GLY A 16 2.01 9.61 4.72
CA GLY A 16 2.48 10.47 3.64
C GLY A 16 1.40 10.80 2.63
N ILE A 17 1.83 11.50 1.58
CA ILE A 17 1.01 11.80 0.41
C ILE A 17 1.63 11.18 -0.84
N GLY A 18 0.80 10.76 -1.77
CA GLY A 18 1.28 10.11 -2.99
C GLY A 18 0.17 9.89 -4.00
N TYR A 19 0.56 9.47 -5.19
CA TYR A 19 -0.39 9.14 -6.24
C TYR A 19 -0.79 7.67 -6.18
N LEU A 20 -2.10 7.41 -6.22
CA LEU A 20 -2.69 6.08 -6.27
C LEU A 20 -2.64 5.53 -7.69
N ASN A 21 -2.04 4.35 -7.87
CA ASN A 21 -1.85 3.71 -9.15
C ASN A 21 -2.15 2.20 -9.06
N ARG A 22 -2.33 1.56 -10.22
CA ARG A 22 -2.38 0.08 -10.39
C ARG A 22 -3.28 -0.65 -9.39
N ILE A 23 -4.52 -0.18 -9.26
CA ILE A 23 -5.53 -0.84 -8.42
C ILE A 23 -5.93 -2.18 -9.04
N ARG A 24 -5.90 -3.27 -8.27
CA ARG A 24 -6.29 -4.61 -8.75
C ARG A 24 -6.83 -5.49 -7.64
N GLU A 25 -7.78 -6.36 -7.97
CA GLU A 25 -8.15 -7.47 -7.10
C GLU A 25 -7.22 -8.65 -7.37
N VAL A 26 -6.54 -9.11 -6.32
CA VAL A 26 -5.64 -10.26 -6.37
C VAL A 26 -6.39 -11.48 -5.84
N MET A 27 -6.45 -12.52 -6.66
CA MET A 27 -7.00 -13.83 -6.30
C MET A 27 -5.85 -14.84 -6.19
N PRO A 28 -5.26 -15.01 -4.99
CA PRO A 28 -4.16 -15.95 -4.82
C PRO A 28 -4.66 -17.40 -4.90
N LYS A 29 -3.77 -18.34 -5.25
CA LYS A 29 -4.09 -19.78 -5.27
C LYS A 29 -4.49 -20.29 -3.87
N GLU A 30 -3.88 -19.72 -2.84
CA GLU A 30 -4.16 -19.98 -1.43
C GLU A 30 -4.32 -18.66 -0.69
N GLY A 31 -5.27 -18.60 0.25
CA GLY A 31 -5.56 -17.40 1.04
C GLY A 31 -6.79 -16.62 0.57
N THR A 32 -6.99 -15.44 1.15
CA THR A 32 -8.16 -14.61 0.87
C THR A 32 -7.89 -13.61 -0.25
N PRO A 33 -8.82 -13.42 -1.20
CA PRO A 33 -8.72 -12.35 -2.17
C PRO A 33 -8.54 -10.98 -1.49
N PHE A 34 -7.75 -10.12 -2.10
CA PHE A 34 -7.47 -8.80 -1.54
C PHE A 34 -7.28 -7.74 -2.62
N LEU A 35 -7.57 -6.50 -2.24
CA LEU A 35 -7.32 -5.33 -3.08
C LEU A 35 -5.86 -4.91 -2.92
N SER A 36 -5.13 -4.81 -4.02
CA SER A 36 -3.74 -4.37 -4.08
C SER A 36 -3.64 -3.05 -4.85
N VAL A 37 -2.75 -2.18 -4.41
CA VAL A 37 -2.48 -0.89 -5.05
C VAL A 37 -0.98 -0.61 -5.10
N THR A 38 -0.58 0.28 -6.00
CA THR A 38 0.74 0.91 -5.96
C THR A 38 0.59 2.37 -5.57
N ILE A 39 1.35 2.82 -4.58
CA ILE A 39 1.41 4.23 -4.18
C ILE A 39 2.76 4.78 -4.62
N ALA A 40 2.74 5.83 -5.43
CA ALA A 40 3.93 6.64 -5.73
C ALA A 40 4.03 7.74 -4.65
N ALA A 41 4.66 7.43 -3.53
CA ALA A 41 4.78 8.32 -2.38
C ALA A 41 5.78 9.44 -2.66
N LEU A 42 5.36 10.68 -2.42
CA LEU A 42 6.17 11.87 -2.65
C LEU A 42 7.27 12.01 -1.59
N ARG A 43 8.48 12.33 -2.04
CA ARG A 43 9.63 12.69 -1.22
C ARG A 43 10.52 13.71 -1.95
N GLY A 44 11.50 14.27 -1.26
CA GLY A 44 12.44 15.24 -1.83
C GLY A 44 11.96 16.67 -1.74
N SER A 45 12.57 17.56 -2.53
CA SER A 45 12.23 18.98 -2.56
C SER A 45 10.93 19.22 -3.33
N VAL A 46 10.22 20.31 -3.01
CA VAL A 46 9.04 20.76 -3.76
C VAL A 46 9.39 21.04 -5.22
N ASP A 47 10.59 21.55 -5.49
CA ASP A 47 11.06 21.84 -6.86
C ASP A 47 11.60 20.60 -7.60
N ASN A 48 11.77 19.48 -6.89
CA ASN A 48 12.28 18.23 -7.44
C ASN A 48 11.63 17.03 -6.74
N ALA A 49 10.35 16.83 -7.05
CA ALA A 49 9.57 15.74 -6.50
C ALA A 49 10.15 14.38 -6.93
N GLN A 50 10.51 13.58 -5.93
CA GLN A 50 10.97 12.21 -6.07
C GLN A 50 9.89 11.25 -5.57
N TYR A 51 9.98 9.99 -5.96
CA TYR A 51 8.96 9.00 -5.64
C TYR A 51 9.58 7.74 -5.04
N THR A 52 9.01 7.30 -3.92
CA THR A 52 9.19 5.94 -3.40
C THR A 52 7.94 5.15 -3.72
N HIS A 53 8.09 4.01 -4.38
CA HIS A 53 6.95 3.20 -4.77
C HIS A 53 6.68 2.12 -3.73
N PHE A 54 5.45 2.08 -3.25
CA PHE A 54 4.97 1.02 -2.35
C PHE A 54 3.93 0.20 -3.08
N GLU A 55 4.10 -1.12 -3.08
CA GLU A 55 3.07 -2.04 -3.49
C GLU A 55 2.49 -2.68 -2.23
N CYS A 56 1.19 -2.47 -1.98
CA CYS A 56 0.60 -2.89 -0.73
C CYS A 56 -0.85 -3.34 -0.89
N ARG A 57 -1.29 -4.14 0.08
CA ARG A 57 -2.69 -4.48 0.29
C ARG A 57 -3.44 -3.30 0.90
N VAL A 58 -4.65 -3.04 0.44
CA VAL A 58 -5.55 -2.07 1.07
C VAL A 58 -6.24 -2.72 2.27
N SER A 59 -5.92 -2.22 3.46
CA SER A 59 -6.47 -2.68 4.73
C SER A 59 -7.64 -1.81 5.18
N GLY A 60 -8.63 -2.42 5.82
CA GLY A 60 -9.82 -1.73 6.31
C GLY A 60 -10.90 -1.54 5.24
N LYS A 61 -12.15 -1.73 5.65
CA LYS A 61 -13.31 -1.70 4.74
C LYS A 61 -13.48 -0.34 4.06
N GLN A 62 -13.41 0.75 4.83
CA GLN A 62 -13.59 2.10 4.31
C GLN A 62 -12.53 2.47 3.25
N ALA A 63 -11.27 2.10 3.48
CA ALA A 63 -10.21 2.36 2.50
C ALA A 63 -10.43 1.55 1.22
N GLN A 64 -10.86 0.28 1.34
CA GLN A 64 -11.20 -0.54 0.18
C GLN A 64 -12.36 0.05 -0.64
N ASP A 65 -13.40 0.54 0.03
CA ASP A 65 -14.56 1.13 -0.63
C ASP A 65 -14.17 2.41 -1.40
N ILE A 66 -13.38 3.29 -0.79
CA ILE A 66 -12.87 4.51 -1.44
C ILE A 66 -11.97 4.16 -2.64
N VAL A 67 -11.04 3.22 -2.47
CA VAL A 67 -10.14 2.83 -3.57
C VAL A 67 -10.92 2.25 -4.75
N ARG A 68 -11.96 1.44 -4.51
CA ARG A 68 -12.83 0.93 -5.59
C ARG A 68 -13.56 2.05 -6.32
N GLN A 69 -14.05 3.06 -5.60
CA GLN A 69 -14.69 4.22 -6.23
C GLN A 69 -13.73 5.03 -7.12
N LEU A 70 -12.43 5.05 -6.77
CA LEU A 70 -11.40 5.77 -7.53
C LEU A 70 -10.83 4.96 -8.70
N MET A 71 -11.19 3.67 -8.84
CA MET A 71 -10.69 2.80 -9.91
C MET A 71 -10.89 3.38 -11.32
N PRO A 72 -12.07 3.91 -11.71
CA PRO A 72 -12.26 4.49 -13.03
C PRO A 72 -11.36 5.70 -13.30
N ALA A 73 -11.03 6.49 -12.26
CA ALA A 73 -10.13 7.63 -12.41
C ALA A 73 -8.70 7.17 -12.69
N VAL A 74 -8.23 6.14 -11.97
CA VAL A 74 -6.90 5.56 -12.19
C VAL A 74 -6.81 4.89 -13.56
N GLU A 75 -7.82 4.12 -13.96
CA GLU A 75 -7.90 3.49 -15.29
C GLU A 75 -8.01 4.51 -16.43
N GLY A 76 -8.66 5.65 -16.17
CA GLY A 76 -8.70 6.81 -17.05
C GLY A 76 -7.40 7.63 -17.09
N ASN A 77 -6.30 7.15 -16.49
CA ASN A 77 -5.01 7.84 -16.38
C ASN A 77 -5.09 9.22 -15.67
N LEU A 78 -6.08 9.44 -14.81
CA LEU A 78 -6.14 10.64 -13.99
C LEU A 78 -5.15 10.56 -12.81
N LYS A 79 -4.58 11.70 -12.43
CA LYS A 79 -3.73 11.79 -11.25
C LYS A 79 -4.60 11.82 -9.99
N VAL A 80 -4.64 10.70 -9.27
CA VAL A 80 -5.37 10.58 -8.00
C VAL A 80 -4.40 10.76 -6.84
N LEU A 81 -4.41 11.93 -6.20
CA LEU A 81 -3.60 12.23 -5.02
C LEU A 81 -4.32 11.74 -3.76
N ILE A 82 -3.61 10.97 -2.91
CA ILE A 82 -4.14 10.45 -1.66
C ILE A 82 -3.20 10.78 -0.50
N GLY A 83 -3.78 10.97 0.70
CA GLY A 83 -3.08 10.76 1.95
C GLY A 83 -3.17 9.29 2.35
N PHE A 84 -2.10 8.72 2.87
CA PHE A 84 -2.05 7.31 3.24
C PHE A 84 -1.32 7.08 4.56
N THR A 85 -1.62 5.94 5.19
CA THR A 85 -0.85 5.35 6.28
C THR A 85 -0.50 3.92 5.90
N LEU A 86 0.78 3.58 5.92
CA LEU A 86 1.29 2.21 5.80
C LEU A 86 1.64 1.69 7.18
N SER A 87 1.35 0.41 7.42
CA SER A 87 1.76 -0.31 8.63
C SER A 87 2.77 -1.40 8.30
N ASP A 88 3.51 -1.84 9.32
CA ASP A 88 4.41 -3.00 9.28
C ASP A 88 5.42 -2.95 8.14
N LEU A 89 6.00 -1.77 7.89
CA LEU A 89 6.99 -1.61 6.84
C LEU A 89 8.31 -2.29 7.23
N PHE A 90 8.70 -3.34 6.51
CA PHE A 90 10.01 -3.96 6.66
C PHE A 90 10.73 -4.01 5.32
N ALA A 91 12.06 -3.91 5.36
CA ALA A 91 12.90 -4.08 4.18
C ALA A 91 13.35 -5.54 4.08
N GLU A 92 13.20 -6.14 2.91
CA GLU A 92 13.73 -7.46 2.60
C GLU A 92 14.79 -7.32 1.50
N SER A 93 16.00 -7.78 1.77
CA SER A 93 17.07 -7.83 0.76
C SER A 93 17.05 -9.18 0.05
N PHE A 94 16.93 -9.16 -1.28
CA PHE A 94 17.15 -10.34 -2.10
C PHE A 94 18.53 -10.26 -2.76
N THR A 95 19.32 -11.34 -2.66
CA THR A 95 20.62 -11.47 -3.31
C THR A 95 20.55 -12.58 -4.35
N PHE A 96 20.85 -12.25 -5.61
CA PHE A 96 21.02 -13.25 -6.67
C PHE A 96 22.18 -14.18 -6.30
N LYS A 97 21.92 -15.49 -6.20
CA LYS A 97 22.94 -16.49 -5.80
C LYS A 97 24.02 -16.70 -6.88
N ASN A 98 23.65 -16.52 -8.13
CA ASN A 98 24.51 -16.41 -9.30
C ASN A 98 23.85 -15.34 -10.18
N GLY A 99 24.63 -14.59 -10.97
CA GLY A 99 24.21 -13.38 -11.69
C GLY A 99 22.92 -13.49 -12.55
N PRO A 100 22.49 -12.38 -13.17
CA PRO A 100 21.21 -12.31 -13.90
C PRO A 100 21.05 -13.40 -14.97
#